data_AF-S7WB61-F1
#
_entry.id   AF-S7WB61-F1
#
_cell.length_a   1.000
_cell.length_b   1.000
_cell.length_c   1.000
_cell.angle_alpha   90.00
_cell.angle_beta   90.00
_cell.angle_gamma   90.00
#
_symmetry.space_group_name_H-M   'P 1'
#
loop_
_entity.id
_entity.type
_entity.pdbx_description
1 polymer ?
#
loop_
_entity_poly.entity_id
_entity_poly.type
_entity_poly.pdbx_seq_one_letter_code
_entity_poly.pdbx_strand_id
1 'polypeptide(L)'
;MSIHPENEFELTNDEMHLYSRQILLDGWDIEAQEKLKLANVLIIGAGGIGCTSAELLARAGIGKITIVDADTIEMSNLQRQIAFTPNHIGRYKAEILAKHLQVINPHIHVSYKNIRFDETNADDLIQHQDVVLDGCDNFTTRYLANAICKKYQVPLISASAIGFEGQMFMVESDSACYECLFPKEDNANEGMRCAESGVLATTPVMIASLQAHHTLLFLGLGLTPLKQKLLLWNGLNLSQRILKFEKDANCPVCRAT
;
A
#
# COMPACT_ATOMS: atom_id res chain seq x y z
N MET A 1 42.99 -1.09 5.91
CA MET A 1 41.90 -0.26 6.48
C MET A 1 40.71 -1.18 6.58
N SER A 2 40.45 -1.67 7.78
CA SER A 2 39.51 -2.76 8.04
C SER A 2 38.10 -2.27 7.74
N ILE A 3 37.43 -2.90 6.78
CA ILE A 3 35.99 -2.74 6.58
C ILE A 3 35.36 -3.48 7.76
N HIS A 4 35.06 -2.75 8.83
CA HIS A 4 34.15 -3.24 9.84
C HIS A 4 32.79 -3.42 9.15
N PRO A 5 32.10 -4.56 9.28
CA PRO A 5 30.71 -4.68 8.89
C PRO A 5 29.91 -3.82 9.88
N GLU A 6 29.92 -2.50 9.68
CA GLU A 6 29.05 -1.59 10.42
C GLU A 6 27.61 -1.97 10.12
N ASN A 7 26.82 -2.07 11.19
CA ASN A 7 25.47 -2.64 11.25
C ASN A 7 24.62 -2.27 10.03
N GLU A 8 24.23 -3.25 9.19
CA GLU A 8 23.18 -3.04 8.17
C GLU A 8 21.86 -2.52 8.78
N PHE A 9 21.73 -2.63 10.10
CA PHE A 9 20.60 -2.19 10.91
C PHE A 9 20.62 -0.68 11.26
N GLU A 10 21.78 -0.03 11.25
CA GLU A 10 21.91 1.37 11.69
C GLU A 10 21.83 2.36 10.51
N LEU A 11 21.35 3.57 10.76
CA LEU A 11 21.34 4.63 9.75
C LEU A 11 22.74 5.15 9.48
N THR A 12 23.11 5.25 8.20
CA THR A 12 24.30 5.98 7.77
C THR A 12 24.15 7.49 8.00
N ASN A 13 25.24 8.25 7.96
CA ASN A 13 25.19 9.71 8.06
C ASN A 13 24.31 10.36 6.98
N ASP A 14 24.35 9.83 5.75
CA ASP A 14 23.53 10.33 4.64
C ASP A 14 22.04 10.06 4.88
N GLU A 15 21.69 8.86 5.37
CA GLU A 15 20.33 8.51 5.75
C GLU A 15 19.83 9.36 6.92
N MET A 16 20.65 9.56 7.97
CA MET A 16 20.30 10.45 9.09
C MET A 16 20.03 11.88 8.62
N HIS A 17 20.82 12.39 7.67
CA HIS A 17 20.61 13.72 7.13
C HIS A 17 19.33 13.80 6.28
N LEU A 18 19.09 12.80 5.41
CA LEU A 18 17.90 12.71 4.57
C LEU A 18 16.61 12.62 5.40
N TYR A 19 16.60 11.78 6.43
CA TYR A 19 15.42 11.53 7.26
C TYR A 19 15.35 12.41 8.51
N SER A 20 16.25 13.39 8.65
CA SER A 20 16.37 14.26 9.83
C SER A 20 15.03 14.86 10.29
N ARG A 21 14.15 15.22 9.36
CA ARG A 21 12.82 15.80 9.69
C ARG A 21 11.85 14.79 10.30
N GLN A 22 11.98 13.50 9.98
CA GLN A 22 11.19 12.44 10.60
C GLN A 22 11.79 12.06 11.96
N ILE A 23 13.11 11.93 12.03
CA ILE A 23 13.85 11.59 13.26
C ILE A 23 13.59 12.61 14.39
N LEU A 24 13.47 13.89 14.07
CA LEU A 24 13.20 14.95 15.05
C LEU A 24 11.79 14.90 15.67
N LEU A 25 10.89 14.03 15.19
CA LEU A 25 9.53 13.94 15.74
C LEU A 25 9.53 13.20 17.09
N ASP A 26 8.88 13.80 18.08
CA ASP A 26 8.67 13.19 19.39
C ASP A 26 7.96 11.83 19.24
N GLY A 27 8.58 10.78 19.78
CA GLY A 27 8.09 9.40 19.71
C GLY A 27 8.42 8.65 18.41
N TRP A 28 9.03 9.30 17.41
CA TRP A 28 9.58 8.63 16.23
C TRP A 28 11.06 8.28 16.44
N ASP A 29 11.91 9.31 16.62
CA ASP A 29 13.35 9.19 16.85
C ASP A 29 14.08 8.31 15.80
N ILE A 30 15.34 7.97 16.07
CA ILE A 30 16.18 7.08 15.25
C ILE A 30 15.56 5.67 15.17
N GLU A 31 15.01 5.17 16.28
CA GLU A 31 14.50 3.80 16.38
C GLU A 31 13.37 3.52 15.37
N ALA A 32 12.39 4.43 15.23
CA ALA A 32 11.31 4.23 14.25
C ALA A 32 11.84 4.29 12.81
N GLN A 33 12.84 5.14 12.55
CA GLN A 33 13.44 5.25 11.24
C GLN A 33 14.26 4.01 10.85
N GLU A 34 14.95 3.39 11.82
CA GLU A 34 15.65 2.10 11.63
C GLU A 34 14.67 0.96 11.37
N LYS A 35 13.52 0.94 12.07
CA LYS A 35 12.43 0.00 11.74
C LYS A 35 11.97 0.13 10.29
N LEU A 36 11.81 1.36 9.79
CA LEU A 36 11.46 1.58 8.38
C LEU A 36 12.55 1.07 7.42
N LYS A 37 13.83 1.31 7.74
CA LYS A 37 14.96 0.83 6.94
C LYS A 37 15.00 -0.70 6.84
N LEU A 38 14.52 -1.40 7.85
CA LEU A 38 14.48 -2.87 7.84
C LEU A 38 13.20 -3.43 7.22
N ALA A 39 12.15 -2.63 7.15
CA ALA A 39 10.84 -3.05 6.69
C ALA A 39 10.81 -3.42 5.19
N ASN A 40 10.00 -4.42 4.87
CA ASN A 40 9.65 -4.78 3.51
C ASN A 40 8.14 -4.62 3.24
N VAL A 41 7.83 -3.99 2.11
CA VAL A 41 6.45 -3.66 1.73
C VAL A 41 6.18 -4.19 0.34
N LEU A 42 5.08 -4.95 0.21
CA LEU A 42 4.51 -5.31 -1.08
C LEU A 42 3.40 -4.34 -1.45
N ILE A 43 3.45 -3.79 -2.66
CA ILE A 43 2.42 -2.92 -3.22
C ILE A 43 1.79 -3.64 -4.41
N ILE A 44 0.51 -3.96 -4.28
CA ILE A 44 -0.29 -4.60 -5.32
C ILE A 44 -1.06 -3.49 -6.06
N GLY A 45 -0.70 -3.31 -7.33
CA GLY A 45 -1.21 -2.24 -8.19
C GLY A 45 -0.35 -0.96 -8.14
N ALA A 46 0.10 -0.51 -9.30
CA ALA A 46 0.84 0.72 -9.55
C ALA A 46 -0.04 1.81 -10.19
N GLY A 47 -1.35 1.79 -9.86
CA GLY A 47 -2.33 2.81 -10.27
C GLY A 47 -2.23 4.11 -9.46
N GLY A 48 -3.27 4.94 -9.47
CA GLY A 48 -3.23 6.26 -8.81
C GLY A 48 -2.94 6.20 -7.31
N ILE A 49 -3.48 5.18 -6.62
CA ILE A 49 -3.21 4.95 -5.20
C ILE A 49 -1.80 4.40 -5.01
N GLY A 50 -1.53 3.19 -5.53
CA GLY A 50 -0.27 2.50 -5.27
C GLY A 50 0.98 3.24 -5.75
N CYS A 51 0.91 3.95 -6.88
CA CYS A 51 2.00 4.81 -7.36
C CYS A 51 2.37 5.90 -6.34
N THR A 52 1.36 6.60 -5.81
CA THR A 52 1.56 7.67 -4.85
C THR A 52 2.00 7.13 -3.50
N SER A 53 1.39 6.02 -3.03
CA SER A 53 1.78 5.36 -1.78
C SER A 53 3.24 4.91 -1.84
N ALA A 54 3.67 4.29 -2.94
CA ALA A 54 5.03 3.82 -3.11
C ALA A 54 6.05 4.97 -3.08
N GLU A 55 5.74 6.10 -3.72
CA GLU A 55 6.60 7.28 -3.70
C GLU A 55 6.73 7.88 -2.30
N LEU A 56 5.62 8.02 -1.56
CA LEU A 56 5.66 8.54 -0.19
C LEU A 56 6.45 7.62 0.74
N LEU A 57 6.27 6.30 0.61
CA LEU A 57 7.02 5.32 1.39
C LEU A 57 8.51 5.26 1.05
N ALA A 58 8.84 5.39 -0.24
CA ALA A 58 10.24 5.48 -0.68
C ALA A 58 10.92 6.71 -0.08
N ARG A 59 10.25 7.88 -0.10
CA ARG A 59 10.76 9.12 0.51
C ARG A 59 10.89 9.02 2.02
N ALA A 60 10.00 8.29 2.67
CA ALA A 60 10.04 8.06 4.12
C ALA A 60 11.13 7.08 4.57
N GLY A 61 11.72 6.32 3.64
CA GLY A 61 12.84 5.42 3.93
C GLY A 61 12.44 3.99 4.23
N ILE A 62 11.33 3.50 3.66
CA ILE A 62 11.05 2.06 3.66
C ILE A 62 12.15 1.31 2.92
N GLY A 63 12.85 0.42 3.62
CA GLY A 63 14.05 -0.22 3.10
C GLY A 63 13.84 -1.09 1.88
N LYS A 64 12.75 -1.84 1.82
CA LYS A 64 12.43 -2.74 0.71
C LYS A 64 11.02 -2.50 0.20
N ILE A 65 10.88 -2.17 -1.08
CA ILE A 65 9.57 -2.02 -1.74
C ILE A 65 9.51 -2.97 -2.92
N THR A 66 8.48 -3.82 -2.97
CA THR A 66 8.17 -4.67 -4.14
C THR A 66 6.88 -4.22 -4.77
N ILE A 67 6.90 -3.91 -6.07
CA ILE A 67 5.72 -3.46 -6.83
C ILE A 67 5.26 -4.57 -7.77
N VAL A 68 3.97 -4.90 -7.72
CA VAL A 68 3.35 -5.89 -8.62
C VAL A 68 2.24 -5.23 -9.42
N ASP A 69 2.42 -5.14 -10.73
CA ASP A 69 1.41 -4.62 -11.66
C ASP A 69 1.71 -5.15 -13.07
N ALA A 70 0.67 -5.65 -13.76
CA ALA A 70 0.80 -6.23 -15.10
C ALA A 70 0.63 -5.20 -16.24
N ASP A 71 0.08 -4.03 -15.93
CA ASP A 71 -0.37 -3.08 -16.93
C ASP A 71 0.80 -2.25 -17.48
N THR A 72 0.56 -1.70 -18.66
CA THR A 72 1.37 -0.65 -19.24
C THR A 72 0.74 0.72 -19.01
N ILE A 73 1.55 1.77 -19.12
CA ILE A 73 1.12 3.15 -18.90
C ILE A 73 0.33 3.65 -20.12
N GLU A 74 -0.84 4.23 -19.86
CA GLU A 74 -1.69 4.85 -20.87
C GLU A 74 -1.85 6.36 -20.68
N MET A 75 -2.24 7.08 -21.74
CA MET A 75 -2.51 8.53 -21.66
C MET A 75 -3.53 8.89 -20.57
N SER A 76 -4.60 8.08 -20.44
CA SER A 76 -5.66 8.25 -19.44
C SER A 76 -5.17 8.16 -17.98
N ASN A 77 -3.98 7.58 -17.78
CA ASN A 77 -3.39 7.35 -16.47
C ASN A 77 -2.70 8.61 -15.93
N LEU A 78 -2.13 9.44 -16.81
CA LEU A 78 -1.24 10.55 -16.46
C LEU A 78 -1.88 11.62 -15.60
N GLN A 79 -3.22 11.74 -15.61
CA GLN A 79 -3.93 12.71 -14.78
C GLN A 79 -3.86 12.41 -13.27
N ARG A 80 -3.59 11.15 -12.88
CA ARG A 80 -3.58 10.72 -11.46
C ARG A 80 -2.40 9.83 -11.04
N GLN A 81 -1.65 9.27 -11.98
CA GLN A 81 -0.52 8.39 -11.70
C GLN A 81 0.79 9.18 -11.77
N ILE A 82 1.12 9.84 -10.66
CA ILE A 82 2.06 10.97 -10.61
C ILE A 82 3.51 10.62 -10.95
N ALA A 83 3.93 9.36 -10.87
CA ALA A 83 5.27 8.92 -11.27
C ALA A 83 5.46 8.82 -12.79
N PHE A 84 4.37 8.91 -13.57
CA PHE A 84 4.40 8.65 -15.00
C PHE A 84 4.33 9.94 -15.81
N THR A 85 4.99 9.92 -16.97
CA THR A 85 5.04 11.04 -17.92
C THR A 85 4.63 10.54 -19.30
N PRO A 86 4.31 11.42 -20.26
CA PRO A 86 4.01 11.03 -21.64
C PRO A 86 5.09 10.15 -22.29
N ASN A 87 6.37 10.31 -21.90
CA ASN A 87 7.49 9.51 -22.43
C ASN A 87 7.48 8.05 -21.94
N HIS A 88 6.65 7.72 -20.96
CA HIS A 88 6.54 6.37 -20.40
C HIS A 88 5.39 5.55 -21.00
N ILE A 89 4.55 6.14 -21.87
CA ILE A 89 3.40 5.45 -22.47
C ILE A 89 3.85 4.16 -23.17
N GLY A 90 3.10 3.07 -22.93
CA GLY A 90 3.39 1.73 -23.46
C GLY A 90 4.43 0.92 -22.66
N ARG A 91 5.08 1.52 -21.66
CA ARG A 91 6.00 0.80 -20.74
C ARG A 91 5.24 0.28 -19.53
N TYR A 92 5.75 -0.80 -18.92
CA TYR A 92 5.14 -1.39 -17.73
C TYR A 92 5.15 -0.44 -16.54
N LYS A 93 4.00 -0.33 -15.84
CA LYS A 93 3.84 0.56 -14.68
C LYS A 93 4.80 0.18 -13.55
N ALA A 94 4.86 -1.10 -13.19
CA ALA A 94 5.70 -1.56 -12.08
C ALA A 94 7.19 -1.29 -12.31
N GLU A 95 7.70 -1.57 -13.52
CA GLU A 95 9.09 -1.27 -13.91
C GLU A 95 9.40 0.23 -13.81
N ILE A 96 8.57 1.09 -14.41
CA ILE A 96 8.81 2.53 -14.43
C ILE A 96 8.75 3.11 -13.02
N LEU A 97 7.76 2.70 -12.23
CA LEU A 97 7.63 3.13 -10.86
C LEU A 97 8.87 2.74 -10.06
N ALA A 98 9.32 1.48 -10.13
CA ALA A 98 10.50 1.03 -9.40
C ALA A 98 11.76 1.84 -9.75
N LYS A 99 11.99 2.12 -11.04
CA LYS A 99 13.10 2.96 -11.50
C LYS A 99 13.01 4.39 -10.95
N HIS A 100 11.80 4.95 -10.94
CA HIS A 100 11.54 6.29 -10.38
C HIS A 100 11.82 6.34 -8.88
N LEU A 101 11.36 5.35 -8.11
CA LEU A 101 11.59 5.29 -6.66
C LEU A 101 13.08 5.17 -6.31
N GLN A 102 13.85 4.38 -7.08
CA GLN A 102 15.30 4.26 -6.88
C GLN A 102 16.04 5.58 -7.12
N VAL A 103 15.53 6.44 -8.02
CA VAL A 103 16.07 7.79 -8.25
C VAL A 103 15.69 8.74 -7.11
N ILE A 104 14.47 8.61 -6.58
CA ILE A 104 13.99 9.43 -5.46
C ILE A 104 14.77 9.15 -4.19
N ASN A 105 15.03 7.88 -3.89
CA ASN A 105 15.76 7.48 -2.70
C ASN A 105 16.79 6.39 -3.06
N PRO A 106 18.09 6.73 -3.12
CA PRO A 106 19.12 5.75 -3.45
C PRO A 106 19.45 4.79 -2.30
N HIS A 107 18.93 5.01 -1.08
CA HIS A 107 19.24 4.19 0.10
C HIS A 107 18.31 2.98 0.26
N ILE A 108 17.26 2.86 -0.57
CA ILE A 108 16.29 1.77 -0.49
C ILE A 108 16.50 0.76 -1.61
N HIS A 109 15.97 -0.45 -1.41
CA HIS A 109 15.90 -1.50 -2.42
C HIS A 109 14.49 -1.56 -3.02
N VAL A 110 14.39 -1.33 -4.32
CA VAL A 110 13.10 -1.42 -5.03
C VAL A 110 13.13 -2.54 -6.05
N SER A 111 12.16 -3.45 -5.96
CA SER A 111 11.96 -4.53 -6.92
C SER A 111 10.58 -4.42 -7.57
N TYR A 112 10.44 -5.02 -8.76
CA TYR A 112 9.18 -5.02 -9.49
C TYR A 112 8.89 -6.38 -10.14
N LYS A 113 7.60 -6.66 -10.34
CA LYS A 113 7.09 -7.79 -11.11
C LYS A 113 6.02 -7.30 -12.08
N ASN A 114 6.30 -7.40 -13.37
CA ASN A 114 5.37 -7.07 -14.45
C ASN A 114 4.40 -8.23 -14.70
N ILE A 115 3.72 -8.70 -13.64
CA ILE A 115 2.84 -9.87 -13.67
C ILE A 115 1.51 -9.53 -13.01
N ARG A 116 0.47 -10.29 -13.37
CA ARG A 116 -0.80 -10.21 -12.66
C ARG A 116 -0.65 -10.86 -11.30
N PHE A 117 -1.16 -10.20 -10.26
CA PHE A 117 -1.29 -10.82 -8.94
C PHE A 117 -2.45 -11.82 -8.98
N ASP A 118 -2.15 -13.11 -8.78
CA ASP A 118 -3.09 -14.21 -8.89
C ASP A 118 -2.70 -15.39 -7.97
N GLU A 119 -3.52 -16.44 -7.95
CA GLU A 119 -3.37 -17.59 -7.07
C GLU A 119 -2.04 -18.35 -7.28
N THR A 120 -1.38 -18.18 -8.42
CA THR A 120 -0.13 -18.89 -8.73
C THR A 120 1.10 -18.22 -8.13
N ASN A 121 0.99 -16.95 -7.73
CA ASN A 121 2.11 -16.16 -7.21
C ASN A 121 1.83 -15.47 -5.87
N ALA A 122 0.57 -15.42 -5.42
CA ALA A 122 0.18 -14.66 -4.24
C ALA A 122 0.88 -15.12 -2.96
N ASP A 123 0.99 -16.43 -2.73
CA ASP A 123 1.66 -17.01 -1.57
C ASP A 123 3.12 -16.56 -1.47
N ASP A 124 3.88 -16.71 -2.56
CA ASP A 124 5.31 -16.37 -2.62
C ASP A 124 5.55 -14.86 -2.44
N LEU A 125 4.65 -14.04 -2.96
CA LEU A 125 4.77 -12.59 -2.87
C LEU A 125 4.46 -12.06 -1.46
N ILE A 126 3.52 -12.68 -0.74
CA ILE A 126 3.00 -12.15 0.53
C ILE A 126 3.73 -12.71 1.76
N GLN A 127 4.07 -14.00 1.79
CA GLN A 127 4.45 -14.72 3.02
C GLN A 127 5.62 -14.14 3.83
N HIS A 128 6.45 -13.30 3.22
CA HIS A 128 7.63 -12.70 3.84
C HIS A 128 7.54 -11.18 3.99
N GLN A 129 6.37 -10.57 3.76
CA GLN A 129 6.20 -9.12 3.85
C GLN A 129 5.81 -8.71 5.27
N ASP A 130 6.28 -7.54 5.72
CA ASP A 130 5.88 -6.93 6.98
C ASP A 130 4.50 -6.28 6.84
N VAL A 131 4.18 -5.78 5.66
CA VAL A 131 2.85 -5.26 5.30
C VAL A 131 2.61 -5.27 3.80
N VAL A 132 1.36 -5.50 3.42
CA VAL A 132 0.88 -5.43 2.04
C VAL A 132 -0.03 -4.22 1.86
N LEU A 133 0.14 -3.49 0.76
CA LEU A 133 -0.74 -2.41 0.34
C LEU A 133 -1.51 -2.81 -0.90
N ASP A 134 -2.84 -2.77 -0.79
CA ASP A 134 -3.75 -2.98 -1.91
C ASP A 134 -4.26 -1.62 -2.42
N GLY A 135 -3.88 -1.29 -3.66
CA GLY A 135 -4.36 -0.15 -4.41
C GLY A 135 -5.07 -0.53 -5.72
N CYS A 136 -5.46 -1.80 -5.88
CA CYS A 136 -6.07 -2.32 -7.10
C CYS A 136 -7.53 -1.90 -7.24
N ASP A 137 -8.04 -1.69 -8.44
CA ASP A 137 -9.42 -1.25 -8.69
C ASP A 137 -10.42 -2.39 -8.92
N ASN A 138 -10.01 -3.66 -8.74
CA ASN A 138 -10.87 -4.82 -8.97
C ASN A 138 -11.04 -5.69 -7.72
N PHE A 139 -12.25 -6.18 -7.51
CA PHE A 139 -12.61 -6.99 -6.34
C PHE A 139 -11.85 -8.32 -6.26
N THR A 140 -11.60 -8.99 -7.40
CA THR A 140 -10.92 -10.30 -7.42
C THR A 140 -9.55 -10.23 -6.75
N THR A 141 -8.73 -9.25 -7.11
CA THR A 141 -7.42 -9.03 -6.50
C THR A 141 -7.55 -8.69 -5.01
N ARG A 142 -8.51 -7.85 -4.63
CA ARG A 142 -8.75 -7.47 -3.21
C ARG A 142 -9.08 -8.68 -2.35
N TYR A 143 -9.99 -9.54 -2.81
CA TYR A 143 -10.37 -10.76 -2.10
C TYR A 143 -9.21 -11.74 -1.98
N LEU A 144 -8.41 -11.92 -3.05
CA LEU A 144 -7.25 -12.79 -3.02
C LEU A 144 -6.17 -12.26 -2.06
N ALA A 145 -5.81 -10.98 -2.18
CA ALA A 145 -4.83 -10.35 -1.29
C ALA A 145 -5.28 -10.47 0.17
N ASN A 146 -6.55 -10.21 0.47
CA ASN A 146 -7.13 -10.41 1.79
C ASN A 146 -6.98 -11.84 2.31
N ALA A 147 -7.36 -12.83 1.51
CA ALA A 147 -7.32 -14.24 1.91
C ALA A 147 -5.89 -14.69 2.21
N ILE A 148 -4.94 -14.33 1.35
CA ILE A 148 -3.53 -14.72 1.50
C ILE A 148 -2.85 -13.95 2.65
N CYS A 149 -3.14 -12.66 2.82
CA CYS A 149 -2.68 -11.89 3.98
C CYS A 149 -3.18 -12.49 5.30
N LYS A 150 -4.46 -12.89 5.38
CA LYS A 150 -4.99 -13.60 6.56
C LYS A 150 -4.29 -14.94 6.77
N LYS A 151 -4.10 -15.74 5.71
CA LYS A 151 -3.42 -17.04 5.76
C LYS A 151 -2.01 -16.95 6.35
N TYR A 152 -1.22 -15.96 5.90
CA TYR A 152 0.16 -15.77 6.36
C TYR A 152 0.29 -14.82 7.55
N GLN A 153 -0.83 -14.32 8.09
CA GLN A 153 -0.86 -13.35 9.18
C GLN A 153 -0.10 -12.05 8.87
N VAL A 154 -0.02 -11.70 7.59
CA VAL A 154 0.60 -10.46 7.11
C VAL A 154 -0.43 -9.35 7.11
N PRO A 155 -0.16 -8.19 7.73
CA PRO A 155 -1.05 -7.04 7.70
C PRO A 155 -1.32 -6.54 6.27
N LEU A 156 -2.56 -6.13 6.01
CA LEU A 156 -2.99 -5.56 4.73
C LEU A 156 -3.65 -4.21 4.99
N ILE A 157 -3.22 -3.17 4.28
CA ILE A 157 -3.94 -1.89 4.21
C ILE A 157 -4.55 -1.76 2.83
N SER A 158 -5.87 -1.97 2.76
CA SER A 158 -6.64 -1.90 1.52
C SER A 158 -7.27 -0.53 1.37
N ALA A 159 -7.11 0.07 0.19
CA ALA A 159 -7.60 1.40 -0.12
C ALA A 159 -8.30 1.44 -1.47
N SER A 160 -9.32 2.28 -1.63
CA SER A 160 -10.03 2.49 -2.91
C SER A 160 -10.49 3.94 -3.06
N ALA A 161 -10.70 4.35 -4.32
CA ALA A 161 -11.10 5.71 -4.69
C ALA A 161 -11.98 5.67 -5.94
N ILE A 162 -13.08 6.41 -5.93
CA ILE A 162 -14.03 6.54 -7.05
C ILE A 162 -14.69 7.93 -7.01
N GLY A 163 -14.79 8.61 -8.14
CA GLY A 163 -15.31 9.98 -8.18
C GLY A 163 -14.59 10.93 -7.22
N PHE A 164 -15.33 11.39 -6.20
CA PHE A 164 -14.87 12.27 -5.14
C PHE A 164 -14.77 11.56 -3.78
N GLU A 165 -14.90 10.24 -3.77
CA GLU A 165 -14.97 9.43 -2.55
C GLU A 165 -13.82 8.44 -2.49
N GLY A 166 -13.45 8.08 -1.28
CA GLY A 166 -12.49 7.02 -1.05
C GLY A 166 -12.69 6.37 0.29
N GLN A 167 -12.10 5.18 0.42
CA GLN A 167 -12.22 4.39 1.63
C GLN A 167 -10.96 3.59 1.89
N MET A 168 -10.74 3.27 3.16
CA MET A 168 -9.57 2.55 3.61
C MET A 168 -9.84 1.79 4.89
N PHE A 169 -9.20 0.65 5.04
CA PHE A 169 -9.20 -0.11 6.28
C PHE A 169 -7.95 -1.00 6.35
N MET A 170 -7.74 -1.57 7.53
CA MET A 170 -6.62 -2.44 7.82
C MET A 170 -7.11 -3.83 8.23
N VAL A 171 -6.45 -4.86 7.72
CA VAL A 171 -6.63 -6.26 8.09
C VAL A 171 -5.36 -6.74 8.79
N GLU A 172 -5.53 -7.36 9.95
CA GLU A 172 -4.51 -7.99 10.76
C GLU A 172 -4.89 -9.47 11.02
N SER A 173 -3.97 -10.23 11.62
CA SER A 173 -4.19 -11.64 11.99
C SER A 173 -5.41 -11.84 12.91
N ASP A 174 -5.64 -10.93 13.84
CA ASP A 174 -6.72 -10.98 14.82
C ASP A 174 -7.91 -10.04 14.51
N SER A 175 -7.95 -9.36 13.36
CA SER A 175 -9.05 -8.47 12.97
C SER A 175 -10.08 -9.15 12.06
N ALA A 176 -11.24 -8.48 11.91
CA ALA A 176 -12.13 -8.68 10.77
C ALA A 176 -11.38 -8.44 9.45
N CYS A 177 -11.75 -9.20 8.41
CA CYS A 177 -11.09 -9.16 7.11
C CYS A 177 -11.96 -8.43 6.06
N TYR A 178 -11.44 -8.26 4.84
CA TYR A 178 -12.17 -7.64 3.72
C TYR A 178 -13.54 -8.31 3.51
N GLU A 179 -13.57 -9.64 3.51
CA GLU A 179 -14.80 -10.41 3.25
C GLU A 179 -15.80 -10.39 4.43
N CYS A 180 -15.38 -9.98 5.65
CA CYS A 180 -16.33 -9.68 6.73
C CYS A 180 -17.11 -8.39 6.46
N LEU A 181 -16.47 -7.41 5.81
CA LEU A 181 -17.04 -6.10 5.54
C LEU A 181 -17.79 -6.04 4.21
N PHE A 182 -17.25 -6.74 3.21
CA PHE A 182 -17.79 -6.84 1.85
C PHE A 182 -17.91 -8.33 1.49
N PRO A 183 -19.03 -8.99 1.82
CA PRO A 183 -19.23 -10.40 1.46
C PRO A 183 -19.24 -10.59 -0.05
N LYS A 184 -18.60 -11.66 -0.55
CA LYS A 184 -18.53 -11.94 -1.99
C LYS A 184 -19.91 -12.14 -2.63
N GLU A 185 -20.83 -12.76 -1.91
CA GLU A 185 -22.19 -13.08 -2.36
C GLU A 185 -22.98 -11.80 -2.71
N ASP A 186 -22.76 -10.72 -1.97
CA ASP A 186 -23.46 -9.44 -2.15
C ASP A 186 -22.82 -8.56 -3.25
N ASN A 187 -21.54 -8.76 -3.56
CA ASN A 187 -20.73 -7.84 -4.36
C ASN A 187 -20.38 -8.35 -5.77
N ALA A 188 -21.00 -9.44 -6.23
CA ALA A 188 -20.72 -10.03 -7.55
C ALA A 188 -20.95 -9.06 -8.75
N ASN A 189 -21.80 -8.03 -8.58
CA ASN A 189 -22.17 -7.08 -9.63
C ASN A 189 -21.54 -5.67 -9.48
N GLU A 190 -20.80 -5.38 -8.40
CA GLU A 190 -20.26 -4.03 -8.17
C GLU A 190 -19.03 -3.70 -9.02
N GLY A 191 -18.29 -4.70 -9.48
CA GLY A 191 -17.06 -4.52 -10.27
C GLY A 191 -17.25 -3.73 -11.57
N MET A 192 -18.43 -3.74 -12.18
CA MET A 192 -18.72 -2.96 -13.39
C MET A 192 -18.79 -1.45 -13.12
N ARG A 193 -19.15 -1.01 -11.90
CA ARG A 193 -19.36 0.41 -11.59
C ARG A 193 -18.05 1.21 -11.46
N CYS A 194 -16.95 0.58 -11.05
CA CYS A 194 -15.66 1.26 -10.89
C CYS A 194 -15.00 1.64 -12.22
N ALA A 195 -15.10 0.79 -13.25
CA ALA A 195 -14.48 1.04 -14.56
C ALA A 195 -15.23 2.12 -15.38
N GLU A 196 -16.54 2.25 -15.19
CA GLU A 196 -17.38 3.24 -15.89
C GLU A 196 -17.46 4.59 -15.17
N SER A 197 -17.06 4.64 -13.89
CA SER A 197 -17.08 5.87 -13.10
C SER A 197 -15.76 6.63 -13.20
N GLY A 198 -15.83 7.92 -13.53
CA GLY A 198 -14.68 8.80 -13.47
C GLY A 198 -14.13 8.95 -12.04
N VAL A 199 -12.91 9.46 -11.92
CA VAL A 199 -12.28 9.79 -10.64
C VAL A 199 -11.55 11.11 -10.74
N LEU A 200 -11.76 11.99 -9.75
CA LEU A 200 -11.04 13.26 -9.66
C LEU A 200 -9.56 12.95 -9.39
N ALA A 201 -8.65 13.62 -10.12
CA ALA A 201 -7.19 13.41 -10.04
C ALA A 201 -6.65 13.36 -8.61
N THR A 202 -7.19 14.19 -7.72
CA THR A 202 -6.74 14.31 -6.33
C THR A 202 -7.28 13.22 -5.42
N THR A 203 -8.42 12.60 -5.72
CA THR A 203 -9.05 11.61 -4.84
C THR A 203 -8.12 10.42 -4.54
N PRO A 204 -7.52 9.74 -5.53
CA PRO A 204 -6.58 8.65 -5.28
C PRO A 204 -5.33 9.11 -4.53
N VAL A 205 -4.85 10.34 -4.77
CA VAL A 205 -3.65 10.90 -4.12
C VAL A 205 -3.92 11.17 -2.63
N MET A 206 -5.10 11.68 -2.28
CA MET A 206 -5.52 11.88 -0.89
C MET A 206 -5.59 10.54 -0.15
N ILE A 207 -6.20 9.52 -0.77
CA ILE A 207 -6.31 8.18 -0.19
C ILE A 207 -4.93 7.50 -0.10
N ALA A 208 -4.06 7.66 -1.09
CA ALA A 208 -2.69 7.15 -1.04
C ALA A 208 -1.88 7.78 0.10
N SER A 209 -2.05 9.08 0.32
CA SER A 209 -1.38 9.78 1.42
C SER A 209 -1.79 9.22 2.78
N LEU A 210 -3.08 8.92 2.95
CA LEU A 210 -3.59 8.24 4.14
C LEU A 210 -3.04 6.80 4.25
N GLN A 211 -2.89 6.09 3.13
CA GLN A 211 -2.43 4.69 3.10
C GLN A 211 -0.96 4.64 3.52
N ALA A 212 -0.13 5.49 2.92
CA ALA A 212 1.27 5.65 3.30
C ALA A 212 1.40 6.09 4.76
N HIS A 213 0.62 7.08 5.21
CA HIS A 213 0.65 7.54 6.60
C HIS A 213 0.38 6.41 7.59
N HIS A 214 -0.68 5.62 7.38
CA HIS A 214 -1.00 4.50 8.26
C HIS A 214 0.00 3.34 8.17
N THR A 215 0.64 3.16 7.02
CA THR A 215 1.76 2.22 6.87
C THR A 215 2.95 2.63 7.73
N LEU A 216 3.30 3.93 7.73
CA LEU A 216 4.40 4.49 8.51
C LEU A 216 4.11 4.41 10.02
N LEU A 217 2.89 4.72 10.46
CA LEU A 217 2.50 4.55 11.86
C LEU A 217 2.56 3.08 12.30
N PHE A 218 2.18 2.15 11.42
CA PHE A 218 2.25 0.73 11.72
C PHE A 218 3.70 0.24 11.85
N LEU A 219 4.54 0.49 10.84
CA LEU A 219 5.91 -0.02 10.81
C LEU A 219 6.84 0.70 11.80
N GLY A 220 6.73 2.03 11.91
CA GLY A 220 7.59 2.82 12.79
C GLY A 220 7.19 2.73 14.26
N LEU A 221 5.88 2.76 14.54
CA LEU A 221 5.36 2.92 15.90
C LEU A 221 4.51 1.74 16.40
N GLY A 222 4.23 0.74 15.57
CA GLY A 222 3.35 -0.39 15.93
C GLY A 222 1.88 0.01 16.10
N LEU A 223 1.46 1.17 15.59
CA LEU A 223 0.11 1.70 15.79
C LEU A 223 -0.85 1.24 14.69
N THR A 224 -2.03 0.76 15.08
CA THR A 224 -3.07 0.26 14.15
C THR A 224 -4.40 1.02 14.29
N PRO A 225 -4.42 2.34 14.00
CA PRO A 225 -5.60 3.17 14.22
C PRO A 225 -6.84 2.75 13.39
N LEU A 226 -6.62 2.05 12.27
CA LEU A 226 -7.65 1.52 11.37
C LEU A 226 -8.10 0.09 11.68
N LYS A 227 -7.57 -0.56 12.73
CA LYS A 227 -8.01 -1.90 13.14
C LYS A 227 -9.51 -1.92 13.40
N GLN A 228 -10.24 -2.79 12.69
CA GLN A 228 -11.71 -2.91 12.77
C GLN A 228 -12.47 -1.60 12.51
N LYS A 229 -11.88 -0.70 11.70
CA LYS A 229 -12.47 0.58 11.34
C LYS A 229 -12.36 0.80 9.83
N LEU A 230 -13.49 1.14 9.21
CA LEU A 230 -13.56 1.61 7.84
C LEU A 230 -13.54 3.13 7.85
N LEU A 231 -12.48 3.70 7.28
CA LEU A 231 -12.41 5.10 6.94
C LEU A 231 -13.19 5.35 5.65
N LEU A 232 -14.13 6.29 5.69
CA LEU A 232 -14.83 6.84 4.54
C LEU A 232 -14.48 8.33 4.42
N TRP A 233 -14.05 8.75 3.23
CA TRP A 233 -13.71 10.12 2.91
C TRP A 233 -14.56 10.59 1.73
N ASN A 234 -15.16 11.77 1.86
CA ASN A 234 -15.92 12.42 0.78
C ASN A 234 -15.36 13.83 0.53
N GLY A 235 -14.79 14.02 -0.66
CA GLY A 235 -14.14 15.26 -1.09
C GLY A 235 -15.08 16.38 -1.51
N LEU A 236 -16.37 16.11 -1.77
CA LEU A 236 -17.32 17.17 -2.15
C LEU A 236 -17.70 18.05 -0.95
N ASN A 237 -17.80 17.43 0.23
CA ASN A 237 -18.25 18.11 1.45
C ASN A 237 -17.18 18.09 2.56
N LEU A 238 -15.97 17.63 2.26
CA LEU A 238 -14.86 17.50 3.21
C LEU A 238 -15.23 16.68 4.45
N SER A 239 -16.05 15.63 4.28
CA SER A 239 -16.44 14.77 5.40
C SER A 239 -15.58 13.52 5.52
N GLN A 240 -15.31 13.16 6.78
CA GLN A 240 -14.63 11.94 7.15
C GLN A 240 -15.49 11.19 8.15
N ARG A 241 -15.79 9.93 7.85
CA ARG A 241 -16.55 9.05 8.74
C ARG A 241 -15.72 7.82 9.06
N ILE A 242 -15.81 7.38 10.31
CA ILE A 242 -15.22 6.12 10.77
C ILE A 242 -16.37 5.19 11.13
N LEU A 243 -16.50 4.10 10.40
CA LEU A 243 -17.44 3.03 10.73
C LEU A 243 -16.69 1.91 11.43
N LYS A 244 -17.21 1.44 12.56
CA LYS A 244 -16.69 0.24 13.22
C LYS A 244 -17.35 -0.98 12.59
N PHE A 245 -16.58 -2.04 12.42
CA PHE A 245 -17.09 -3.33 11.95
C PHE A 245 -16.42 -4.45 12.73
N GLU A 246 -17.10 -5.58 12.83
CA GLU A 246 -16.65 -6.72 13.63
C GLU A 246 -16.40 -7.94 12.74
N LYS A 247 -15.75 -8.95 13.29
CA LYS A 247 -15.59 -10.23 12.61
C LYS A 247 -16.97 -10.84 12.40
N ASP A 248 -17.27 -11.19 11.14
CA ASP A 248 -18.41 -12.05 10.86
C ASP A 248 -18.07 -13.49 11.30
N ALA A 249 -18.89 -14.03 12.20
CA ALA A 249 -18.76 -15.38 12.70
C ALA A 249 -18.82 -16.43 11.57
N ASN A 250 -19.44 -16.12 10.42
CA ASN A 250 -19.59 -16.98 9.26
C ASN A 250 -18.56 -16.74 8.14
N CYS A 251 -17.64 -15.79 8.31
CA CYS A 251 -16.69 -15.45 7.26
C CYS A 251 -15.78 -16.66 6.91
N PRO A 252 -15.76 -17.11 5.63
CA PRO A 252 -15.00 -18.29 5.23
C PRO A 252 -13.49 -18.07 5.38
N VAL A 253 -13.01 -16.84 5.17
CA VAL A 253 -11.60 -16.49 5.31
C VAL A 253 -11.16 -16.51 6.77
N CYS A 254 -11.91 -15.86 7.66
CA CYS A 254 -11.54 -15.78 9.08
C CYS A 254 -11.69 -17.11 9.83
N ARG A 255 -12.46 -18.07 9.31
CA ARG A 255 -12.58 -19.43 9.88
C ARG A 255 -11.45 -20.37 9.46
N ALA A 256 -10.78 -20.07 8.35
CA ALA A 256 -9.71 -20.90 7.80
C ALA A 256 -8.34 -20.64 8.44
N THR A 257 -8.25 -19.63 9.31
CA THR A 257 -7.04 -19.13 10.00
C THR A 257 -7.22 -19.19 11.49
#